data_AF-A0A318RK20-F1
#
_entry.id   AF-A0A318RK20-F1
#
_cell.length_a   1.000
_cell.length_b   1.000
_cell.length_c   1.000
_cell.angle_alpha   90.00
_cell.angle_beta   90.00
_cell.angle_gamma   90.00
#
_symmetry.space_group_name_H-M   'P 1'
#
loop_
_entity.id
_entity.type
_entity.pdbx_description
1 polymer ?
#
loop_
_entity_poly.entity_id
_entity_poly.type
_entity_poly.pdbx_seq_one_letter_code
_entity_poly.pdbx_strand_id
1 'polypeptide(L)'
;MTNGLELDVSAGLASTKTVGDIVADMGTVLARITADADEALALWKGNASGAFQNAVTAWKDEATQLQTALEGLKTSLSTGFNGYDAEDQDTAGTFNNVSGSGLRL
;
A
#
# COMPACT_ATOMS: atom_id res chain seq x y z
N MET A 1 -3.98 22.44 23.51
CA MET A 1 -3.86 20.97 23.56
C MET A 1 -3.87 20.41 22.13
N THR A 2 -2.89 20.78 21.30
CA THR A 2 -2.80 20.39 19.87
C THR A 2 -1.67 19.39 19.60
N ASN A 3 -0.67 19.30 20.48
CA ASN A 3 0.47 18.39 20.34
C ASN A 3 0.14 16.90 20.19
N GLY A 4 -0.98 16.42 20.74
CA GLY A 4 -1.35 15.00 20.66
C GLY A 4 -1.77 14.58 19.25
N LEU A 5 -2.50 15.44 18.55
CA LEU A 5 -2.98 15.18 17.19
C LEU A 5 -1.83 15.22 16.16
N GLU A 6 -0.94 16.22 16.29
CA GLU A 6 0.26 16.33 15.45
C GLU A 6 1.21 15.11 15.58
N LEU A 7 1.34 14.57 16.80
CA LEU A 7 2.13 13.36 17.05
C LEU A 7 1.50 12.11 16.43
N ASP A 8 0.16 11.99 16.45
CA ASP A 8 -0.55 10.85 15.86
C ASP A 8 -0.51 10.88 14.33
N VAL A 9 -0.67 12.06 13.71
CA VAL A 9 -0.56 12.22 12.24
C VAL A 9 0.84 11.86 11.75
N SER A 10 1.88 12.33 12.44
CA SER A 10 3.27 12.04 12.07
C SER A 10 3.65 10.56 12.28
N ALA A 11 3.22 9.95 13.38
CA ALA A 11 3.40 8.51 13.62
C ALA A 11 2.65 7.68 12.58
N GLY A 12 1.43 8.10 12.24
CA GLY A 12 0.62 7.47 11.23
C GLY A 12 1.24 7.54 9.83
N LEU A 13 1.78 8.69 9.42
CA LEU A 13 2.49 8.87 8.15
C LEU A 13 3.75 7.97 8.06
N ALA A 14 4.49 7.85 9.16
CA ALA A 14 5.64 6.96 9.25
C ALA A 14 5.23 5.49 9.06
N SER A 15 4.12 5.08 9.70
CA SER A 15 3.55 3.74 9.55
C SER A 15 3.10 3.47 8.10
N THR A 16 2.45 4.45 7.45
CA THR A 16 2.06 4.33 6.03
C THR A 16 3.27 4.13 5.12
N LYS A 17 4.34 4.90 5.36
CA LYS A 17 5.58 4.77 4.61
C LYS A 17 6.17 3.36 4.79
N THR A 18 6.26 2.88 6.03
CA THR A 18 6.75 1.53 6.31
C THR A 18 5.92 0.46 5.61
N VAL A 19 4.59 0.57 5.61
CA VAL A 19 3.75 -0.39 4.88
C VAL A 19 3.93 -0.28 3.36
N GLY A 20 4.09 0.93 2.82
CA GLY A 20 4.43 1.15 1.42
C GLY A 20 5.76 0.50 1.02
N ASP A 21 6.77 0.61 1.87
CA ASP A 21 8.08 -0.04 1.69
C ASP A 21 7.93 -1.58 1.71
N ILE A 22 7.17 -2.14 2.67
CA ILE A 22 6.87 -3.58 2.75
C ILE A 22 6.14 -4.08 1.49
N VAL A 23 5.16 -3.32 0.99
CA VAL A 23 4.44 -3.65 -0.25
C VAL A 23 5.40 -3.71 -1.44
N ALA A 24 6.34 -2.76 -1.54
CA ALA A 24 7.34 -2.75 -2.60
C ALA A 24 8.31 -3.96 -2.50
N ASP A 25 8.73 -4.31 -1.29
CA ASP A 25 9.56 -5.49 -1.04
C ASP A 25 8.82 -6.78 -1.43
N MET A 26 7.55 -6.91 -1.06
CA MET A 26 6.71 -8.04 -1.46
C MET A 26 6.56 -8.14 -2.98
N GLY A 27 6.35 -7.02 -3.68
CA GLY A 27 6.31 -6.97 -5.14
C GLY A 27 7.63 -7.44 -5.77
N THR A 28 8.77 -7.05 -5.19
CA THR A 28 10.11 -7.48 -5.63
C THR A 28 10.29 -8.99 -5.47
N VAL A 29 9.86 -9.55 -4.33
CA VAL A 29 9.92 -10.99 -4.07
C VAL A 29 9.04 -11.76 -5.06
N LEU A 30 7.81 -11.30 -5.33
CA LEU A 30 6.90 -11.93 -6.29
C LEU A 30 7.47 -11.95 -7.71
N ALA A 31 8.06 -10.83 -8.14
CA ALA A 31 8.72 -10.75 -9.43
C ALA A 31 9.87 -11.76 -9.55
N ARG A 32 10.64 -11.93 -8.47
CA ARG A 32 11.77 -12.88 -8.43
C ARG A 32 11.32 -14.33 -8.51
N ILE A 33 10.31 -14.73 -7.73
CA ILE A 33 9.75 -16.09 -7.79
C ILE A 33 9.18 -16.38 -9.18
N THR A 34 8.55 -15.38 -9.81
CA THR A 34 8.03 -15.52 -11.18
C THR A 34 9.15 -15.75 -12.20
N ALA A 35 10.26 -15.02 -12.07
CA ALA A 35 11.43 -15.21 -12.92
C ALA A 35 12.04 -16.61 -12.74
N ASP A 36 12.20 -17.07 -11.50
CA ASP A 36 12.73 -18.40 -11.19
C ASP A 36 11.81 -19.52 -11.74
N ALA A 37 10.49 -19.33 -11.66
CA ALA A 37 9.50 -20.26 -12.21
C ALA A 37 9.59 -20.35 -13.75
N ASP A 38 9.79 -19.22 -14.43
CA ASP A 38 9.98 -19.18 -15.88
C ASP A 38 11.30 -19.81 -16.33
N GLU A 39 12.38 -19.62 -15.57
CA GLU A 39 13.66 -20.28 -15.83
C GLU A 39 13.54 -21.80 -15.66
N ALA A 40 12.93 -22.26 -14.56
CA ALA A 40 12.67 -23.68 -14.32
C ALA A 40 11.80 -24.30 -15.43
N LEU A 41 10.84 -23.54 -15.97
CA LEU A 41 9.98 -23.98 -17.05
C LEU A 41 10.75 -24.20 -18.36
N ALA A 42 11.73 -23.34 -18.62
CA ALA A 42 12.59 -23.46 -19.79
C ALA A 42 13.47 -24.72 -19.72
N LEU A 43 13.91 -25.11 -18.51
CA LEU A 43 14.74 -26.29 -18.26
C LEU A 43 13.94 -27.61 -18.30
N TRP A 44 12.69 -27.62 -17.85
CA TRP A 44 11.86 -28.83 -17.76
C TRP A 44 11.00 -29.13 -19.01
N LYS A 45 11.45 -28.76 -20.20
CA LYS A 45 10.75 -29.07 -21.46
C LYS A 45 10.91 -30.55 -21.87
N GLY A 46 9.82 -31.32 -21.85
CA GLY A 46 9.76 -32.73 -22.26
C GLY A 46 8.40 -33.39 -21.98
N ASN A 47 8.20 -34.67 -22.36
CA ASN A 47 6.92 -35.41 -22.33
C ASN A 47 6.18 -35.49 -20.96
N ALA A 48 6.77 -34.99 -19.87
CA ALA A 48 6.18 -34.94 -18.53
C ALA A 48 5.96 -33.51 -17.98
N SER A 49 6.13 -32.46 -18.81
CA SER A 49 6.14 -31.06 -18.36
C SER A 49 4.77 -30.45 -18.01
N GLY A 50 3.67 -31.17 -18.21
CA GLY A 50 2.32 -30.61 -18.07
C GLY A 50 1.98 -30.16 -16.65
N ALA A 51 2.35 -30.94 -15.63
CA ALA A 51 2.08 -30.60 -14.24
C ALA A 51 2.84 -29.34 -13.80
N PHE A 52 4.09 -29.20 -14.23
CA PHE A 52 4.89 -28.02 -13.91
C PHE A 52 4.42 -26.78 -14.69
N GLN A 53 4.05 -26.92 -15.97
CA GLN A 53 3.41 -25.84 -16.73
C GLN A 53 2.14 -25.33 -16.05
N ASN A 54 1.29 -26.25 -15.57
CA ASN A 54 0.07 -25.87 -14.85
C ASN A 54 0.39 -25.15 -13.54
N ALA A 55 1.41 -25.60 -12.79
CA ALA A 55 1.83 -24.96 -11.56
C ALA A 55 2.39 -23.54 -11.80
N VAL A 56 3.20 -23.34 -12.84
CA VAL A 56 3.73 -22.01 -13.20
C VAL A 56 2.61 -21.07 -13.65
N THR A 57 1.64 -21.56 -14.40
CA THR A 57 0.45 -20.76 -14.78
C THR A 57 -0.37 -20.36 -13.56
N ALA A 58 -0.67 -21.32 -12.67
CA ALA A 58 -1.40 -21.04 -11.43
C ALA A 58 -0.64 -20.03 -10.54
N TRP A 59 0.68 -20.18 -10.43
CA TRP A 59 1.54 -19.22 -9.72
C TRP A 59 1.42 -17.81 -10.30
N LYS A 60 1.45 -17.65 -11.64
CA LYS A 60 1.34 -16.34 -12.28
C LYS A 60 0.00 -15.66 -12.00
N ASP A 61 -1.09 -16.44 -11.97
CA ASP A 61 -2.42 -15.93 -11.64
C ASP A 61 -2.48 -15.46 -10.17
N GLU A 62 -1.96 -16.27 -9.25
CA GLU A 62 -1.89 -15.94 -7.81
C GLU A 62 -1.00 -14.73 -7.54
N ALA A 63 0.18 -14.66 -8.17
CA ALA A 63 1.10 -13.54 -8.05
C ALA A 63 0.47 -12.23 -8.53
N THR A 64 -0.29 -12.27 -9.62
CA THR A 64 -1.02 -11.11 -10.15
C THR A 64 -2.12 -10.64 -9.19
N GLN A 65 -2.88 -11.58 -8.61
CA GLN A 65 -3.91 -11.24 -7.62
C GLN A 65 -3.29 -10.62 -6.37
N LEU A 66 -2.20 -11.19 -5.87
CA LEU A 66 -1.51 -10.67 -4.70
C LEU A 66 -0.93 -9.28 -4.97
N GLN A 67 -0.30 -9.06 -6.13
CA GLN A 67 0.20 -7.74 -6.50
C GLN A 67 -0.93 -6.70 -6.59
N THR A 68 -2.08 -7.08 -7.13
CA THR A 68 -3.27 -6.21 -7.18
C THR A 68 -3.76 -5.85 -5.77
N ALA A 69 -3.82 -6.83 -4.86
CA ALA A 69 -4.23 -6.60 -3.48
C ALA A 69 -3.26 -5.69 -2.73
N LEU A 70 -1.96 -5.85 -2.95
CA LEU A 70 -0.90 -5.02 -2.34
C LEU A 70 -0.97 -3.57 -2.82
N GLU A 71 -1.19 -3.32 -4.11
CA GLU A 71 -1.40 -1.96 -4.64
C GLU A 71 -2.71 -1.35 -4.11
N GLY A 72 -3.77 -2.15 -3.95
CA GLY A 72 -5.02 -1.74 -3.31
C GLY A 72 -4.83 -1.32 -1.85
N LEU A 73 -4.03 -2.08 -1.09
CA LEU A 73 -3.67 -1.75 0.29
C LEU A 73 -2.89 -0.44 0.35
N LYS A 74 -1.87 -0.28 -0.50
CA LYS A 74 -1.07 0.96 -0.60
C LYS A 74 -1.93 2.18 -0.93
N THR A 75 -2.86 2.04 -1.86
CA THR A 75 -3.81 3.10 -2.23
C THR A 75 -4.73 3.44 -1.07
N SER A 76 -5.30 2.44 -0.40
CA SER A 76 -6.20 2.65 0.74
C SER A 76 -5.51 3.37 1.89
N LEU A 77 -4.26 2.99 2.18
CA LEU A 77 -3.44 3.62 3.20
C LEU A 77 -3.07 5.06 2.84
N SER A 78 -2.71 5.31 1.60
CA SER A 78 -2.39 6.68 1.12
C SER A 78 -3.62 7.58 1.16
N THR A 79 -4.79 7.09 0.74
CA THR A 79 -6.05 7.84 0.75
C THR A 79 -6.53 8.11 2.18
N GLY A 80 -6.45 7.14 3.08
CA GLY A 80 -6.86 7.32 4.48
C GLY A 80 -6.08 8.42 5.20
N PHE A 81 -4.77 8.54 4.94
CA PHE A 81 -3.94 9.59 5.54
C PHE A 81 -4.11 10.96 4.88
N ASN A 82 -4.17 11.03 3.54
CA ASN A 82 -4.40 12.30 2.84
C ASN A 82 -5.78 12.87 3.14
N GLY A 83 -6.80 12.03 3.34
CA GLY A 83 -8.13 12.45 3.77
C GLY A 83 -8.11 13.08 5.17
N TYR A 84 -7.36 12.49 6.10
CA TYR A 84 -7.24 12.99 7.47
C TYR A 84 -6.54 14.37 7.54
N ASP A 85 -5.47 14.57 6.77
CA ASP A 85 -4.76 15.86 6.72
C ASP A 85 -5.63 16.97 6.10
N ALA A 86 -6.42 16.64 5.07
CA ALA A 86 -7.36 17.58 4.46
C ALA A 86 -8.50 17.96 5.41
N GLU A 87 -9.09 16.99 6.12
CA GLU A 87 -10.14 17.24 7.12
C GLU A 87 -9.63 18.05 8.33
N ASP A 88 -8.39 17.82 8.75
CA ASP A 88 -7.79 18.55 9.87
C ASP A 88 -7.46 20.01 9.49
N GLN A 89 -6.92 20.25 8.30
CA GLN A 89 -6.68 21.61 7.79
C GLN A 89 -7.99 22.41 7.63
N ASP A 90 -9.06 21.78 7.13
CA ASP A 90 -10.35 22.44 6.94
C ASP A 90 -11.04 22.75 8.29
N THR A 91 -10.91 21.84 9.26
CA THR A 91 -11.40 22.02 10.63
C THR A 91 -10.62 23.11 11.36
N ALA A 92 -9.28 23.10 11.28
CA ALA A 92 -8.42 24.13 11.87
C ALA A 92 -8.70 25.51 11.26
N GLY A 93 -8.87 25.59 9.93
CA GLY A 93 -9.26 26.81 9.23
C GLY A 93 -10.62 27.34 9.67
N THR A 94 -11.60 26.46 9.87
CA THR A 94 -12.94 26.82 10.36
C THR A 94 -12.90 27.34 11.81
N PHE A 95 -12.16 26.66 12.69
CA PHE A 95 -12.02 27.09 14.09
C PHE A 95 -11.32 28.46 14.20
N ASN A 96 -10.28 28.70 13.40
CA ASN A 96 -9.55 29.96 13.40
C ASN A 96 -10.44 31.14 12.93
N ASN A 97 -11.32 30.89 11.96
CA ASN A 97 -12.31 31.87 11.50
C ASN A 97 -13.40 32.17 12.54
N VAL A 98 -13.85 31.16 13.30
CA VAL A 98 -14.83 31.35 14.39
C VAL A 98 -14.19 32.07 15.59
N SER A 99 -12.92 31.78 15.91
CA SER A 99 -12.19 32.44 16.99
C SER A 99 -11.89 33.91 16.67
N GLY A 100 -11.62 34.25 15.40
CA GLY A 100 -11.42 35.63 14.94
C GLY A 100 -12.70 36.48 14.86
N SER A 101 -13.87 35.85 14.73
CA SER A 101 -15.16 36.53 14.57
C SER A 101 -16.03 36.53 15.85
N GLY A 102 -15.62 35.79 16.89
CA GLY A 102 -16.47 35.40 18.02
C GLY A 102 -16.26 36.10 19.37
N LEU A 103 -15.28 36.98 19.56
CA LEU A 103 -15.11 37.70 20.83
C LEU A 103 -15.40 39.21 20.68
N ARG A 104 -16.69 39.52 20.49
CA ARG A 104 -17.25 40.86 20.72
C ARG A 104 -18.44 40.69 21.68
N LEU A 105 -18.13 40.43 22.95
CA LEU A 105 -19.06 40.65 24.07
C LEU A 105 -18.52 41.83 24.88
#